data_AF-A0A7I7XPC9-F1
#
_entry.id   AF-A0A7I7XPC9-F1
#
_cell.length_a   1.000
_cell.length_b   1.000
_cell.length_c   1.000
_cell.angle_alpha   90.00
_cell.angle_beta   90.00
_cell.angle_gamma   90.00
#
_symmetry.space_group_name_H-M   'P 1'
#
loop_
_entity.id
_entity.type
_entity.pdbx_description
1 polymer ?
#
loop_
_entity_poly.entity_id
_entity_poly.type
_entity_poly.pdbx_seq_one_letter_code
_entity_poly.pdbx_strand_id
1 'polypeptide(L)'
;MGTGDQPPPLKVDPEQLEKLGHQLLAAARSIPEPLPPFVVTGTDAISLAIAERLPAVEGTIAQALPQLKADATRTADNVITAAHRYASTDAQLAQEYGRMLGP
;
A
#
# COMPACT_ATOMS: atom_id res chain seq x y z
N MET A 1 19.73 13.52 34.30
CA MET A 1 18.34 13.05 34.13
C MET A 1 17.76 13.84 32.98
N GLY A 2 17.83 13.29 31.76
CA GLY A 2 17.39 13.98 30.54
C GLY A 2 15.87 13.97 30.46
N THR A 3 15.28 15.15 30.31
CA THR A 3 13.88 15.36 29.95
C THR A 3 13.62 14.65 28.63
N GLY A 4 12.96 13.48 28.70
CA GLY A 4 12.49 12.77 27.51
C GLY A 4 11.48 13.64 26.80
N ASP A 5 11.88 14.19 25.68
CA ASP A 5 11.07 15.03 24.81
C ASP A 5 9.80 14.24 24.45
N GLN A 6 8.65 14.60 25.03
CA GLN A 6 7.40 13.96 24.65
C GLN A 6 7.14 14.31 23.19
N PRO A 7 6.87 13.32 22.32
CA PRO A 7 6.52 13.61 20.94
C PRO A 7 5.32 14.56 20.90
N PRO A 8 5.28 15.49 19.94
CA PRO A 8 4.19 16.44 19.83
C PRO A 8 2.84 15.70 19.73
N PRO A 9 1.76 16.28 20.27
CA PRO A 9 0.45 15.63 20.25
C PRO A 9 0.04 15.31 18.81
N LEU A 10 -0.36 14.06 18.59
CA LEU A 10 -0.80 13.58 17.28
C LEU A 10 -2.07 14.33 16.88
N LYS A 11 -2.05 14.91 15.68
CA LYS A 11 -3.22 15.53 15.04
C LYS A 11 -3.47 14.80 13.74
N VAL A 12 -4.49 13.96 13.72
CA VAL A 12 -4.90 13.17 12.56
C VAL A 12 -6.40 13.39 12.37
N ASP A 13 -6.83 13.51 11.13
CA ASP A 13 -8.22 13.38 10.74
C ASP A 13 -8.46 11.90 10.37
N PRO A 14 -9.09 11.08 11.24
CA PRO A 14 -9.20 9.64 11.01
C PRO A 14 -10.09 9.33 9.81
N GLU A 15 -11.16 10.10 9.57
CA GLU A 15 -12.08 9.89 8.46
C GLU A 15 -11.39 10.15 7.12
N GLN A 16 -10.66 11.26 7.03
CA GLN A 16 -9.90 11.59 5.83
C GLN A 16 -8.77 10.58 5.59
N LEU A 17 -8.11 10.10 6.65
CA LEU A 17 -7.05 9.09 6.53
C LEU A 17 -7.62 7.74 6.03
N GLU A 18 -8.75 7.30 6.57
CA GLU A 18 -9.45 6.08 6.13
C GLU A 18 -9.87 6.19 4.65
N LYS A 19 -10.47 7.31 4.26
CA LYS A 19 -10.86 7.58 2.87
C LYS A 19 -9.67 7.47 1.92
N LEU A 20 -8.53 8.10 2.26
CA LEU A 20 -7.31 8.01 1.46
C LEU A 20 -6.75 6.58 1.42
N GLY A 21 -6.83 5.85 2.54
CA GLY A 21 -6.47 4.44 2.61
C GLY A 21 -7.30 3.58 1.65
N HIS A 22 -8.61 3.77 1.60
CA HIS A 22 -9.48 3.08 0.66
C HIS A 22 -9.23 3.45 -0.80
N GLN A 23 -8.93 4.72 -1.09
CA GLN A 23 -8.52 5.15 -2.43
C GLN A 23 -7.22 4.47 -2.87
N LEU A 24 -6.24 4.38 -1.98
CA LEU A 24 -4.99 3.66 -2.25
C LEU A 24 -5.25 2.16 -2.45
N LEU A 25 -6.12 1.55 -1.65
CA LEU A 25 -6.49 0.14 -1.80
C LEU A 25 -7.13 -0.13 -3.16
N ALA A 26 -8.02 0.75 -3.61
CA ALA A 26 -8.62 0.66 -4.93
C ALA A 26 -7.55 0.75 -6.03
N ALA A 27 -6.65 1.72 -5.95
CA ALA A 27 -5.54 1.88 -6.90
C ALA A 27 -4.60 0.66 -6.91
N ALA A 28 -4.26 0.12 -5.74
CA ALA A 28 -3.43 -1.07 -5.61
C ALA A 28 -4.07 -2.29 -6.28
N ARG A 29 -5.39 -2.49 -6.09
CA ARG A 29 -6.15 -3.58 -6.71
C ARG A 29 -6.26 -3.44 -8.22
N SER A 30 -6.21 -2.22 -8.74
CA SER A 30 -6.21 -1.94 -10.18
C SER A 30 -4.86 -2.19 -10.87
N ILE A 31 -3.79 -2.53 -10.13
CA ILE A 31 -2.54 -2.97 -10.74
C ILE A 31 -2.80 -4.27 -11.53
N PRO A 32 -2.52 -4.27 -12.85
CA PRO A 32 -2.81 -5.41 -13.70
C PRO A 32 -1.87 -6.59 -13.39
N GLU A 33 -2.32 -7.79 -13.72
CA GLU A 33 -1.45 -8.96 -13.76
C GLU A 33 -0.41 -8.83 -14.89
N PRO A 34 0.77 -9.43 -14.75
CA PRO A 34 1.73 -9.55 -15.85
C PRO A 34 1.09 -10.10 -17.11
N LEU A 35 1.45 -9.52 -18.25
CA LEU A 35 1.12 -10.10 -19.54
C LEU A 35 1.88 -11.43 -19.73
N PRO A 36 1.32 -12.39 -20.47
CA PRO A 36 2.06 -13.58 -20.86
C PRO A 36 3.28 -13.20 -21.71
N PRO A 37 4.38 -13.97 -21.64
CA PRO A 37 5.57 -13.72 -22.46
C PRO A 37 5.27 -13.74 -23.96
N PHE A 38 5.97 -12.89 -24.71
CA PHE A 38 5.96 -12.91 -26.16
C PHE A 38 6.67 -14.17 -26.68
N VAL A 39 6.10 -14.74 -27.75
CA VAL A 39 6.67 -15.91 -28.43
C VAL A 39 7.33 -15.46 -29.71
N VAL A 40 8.63 -15.71 -29.83
CA VAL A 40 9.40 -15.47 -31.06
C VAL A 40 9.38 -16.74 -31.91
N THR A 41 8.89 -16.64 -33.15
CA THR A 41 8.73 -17.80 -34.06
C THR A 41 9.77 -17.88 -35.17
N GLY A 42 10.58 -16.83 -35.36
CA GLY A 42 11.62 -16.81 -36.38
C GLY A 42 12.86 -17.63 -35.97
N THR A 43 13.55 -18.19 -36.95
CA THR A 43 14.74 -19.03 -36.74
C THR A 43 16.02 -18.42 -37.31
N ASP A 44 15.93 -17.24 -37.92
CA ASP A 44 17.11 -16.49 -38.35
C ASP A 44 17.89 -15.96 -37.13
N ALA A 45 19.15 -15.57 -37.36
CA ALA A 45 20.06 -15.15 -36.30
C ALA A 45 19.53 -13.95 -35.47
N ILE A 46 18.77 -13.03 -36.08
CA ILE A 46 18.19 -11.88 -35.36
C ILE A 46 17.04 -12.36 -34.48
N SER A 47 16.15 -13.21 -35.01
CA SER A 47 15.06 -13.80 -34.23
C SER A 47 15.57 -14.58 -33.01
N LEU A 48 16.63 -15.38 -33.17
CA LEU A 48 17.25 -16.09 -32.04
C LEU A 48 17.83 -15.12 -31.00
N ALA A 49 18.54 -14.07 -31.44
CA ALA A 49 19.07 -13.06 -30.53
C ALA A 49 17.97 -12.30 -29.77
N ILE A 50 16.82 -12.04 -30.41
CA ILE A 50 15.64 -11.47 -29.73
C ILE A 50 15.10 -12.46 -28.70
N ALA A 51 14.93 -13.73 -29.06
CA ALA A 51 14.44 -14.77 -28.15
C ALA A 51 15.33 -14.94 -26.92
N GLU A 52 16.65 -14.75 -27.05
CA GLU A 52 17.59 -14.78 -25.92
C GLU A 52 17.46 -13.56 -24.99
N ARG A 53 17.18 -12.37 -25.55
CA ARG A 53 17.15 -11.10 -24.79
C ARG A 53 15.80 -10.79 -24.16
N LEU A 54 14.72 -11.17 -24.84
CA LEU A 54 13.36 -10.80 -24.47
C LEU A 54 12.95 -11.25 -23.06
N PRO A 55 13.29 -12.47 -22.59
CA PRO A 55 12.92 -12.91 -21.24
C PRO A 55 13.48 -12.04 -20.11
N ALA A 56 14.65 -11.41 -20.30
CA ALA A 56 15.22 -10.53 -19.28
C ALA A 56 14.42 -9.23 -19.13
N VAL A 57 13.90 -8.70 -20.24
CA VAL A 57 13.06 -7.49 -20.26
C VAL A 57 11.69 -7.81 -19.66
N GLU A 58 11.06 -8.90 -20.11
CA GLU A 58 9.74 -9.32 -19.64
C GLU A 58 9.75 -9.77 -18.18
N GLY A 59 10.80 -10.51 -17.78
CA GLY A 59 10.94 -11.04 -16.43
C GLY A 59 10.94 -9.97 -15.35
N THR A 60 11.50 -8.79 -15.64
CA THR A 60 11.48 -7.64 -14.72
C THR A 60 10.04 -7.21 -14.43
N ILE A 61 9.22 -7.08 -15.47
CA ILE A 61 7.80 -6.67 -15.34
C ILE A 61 6.99 -7.77 -14.67
N ALA A 62 7.21 -9.03 -15.07
CA ALA A 62 6.52 -10.19 -14.54
C ALA A 62 6.74 -10.38 -13.03
N GLN A 63 7.94 -10.06 -12.53
CA GLN A 63 8.27 -10.13 -11.11
C GLN A 63 7.83 -8.88 -10.34
N ALA A 64 7.99 -7.68 -10.93
CA ALA A 64 7.73 -6.43 -10.24
C ALA A 64 6.25 -6.14 -10.03
N LEU A 65 5.37 -6.46 -10.99
CA LEU A 65 3.94 -6.10 -10.88
C LEU A 65 3.22 -6.81 -9.72
N PRO A 66 3.36 -8.14 -9.51
CA PRO A 66 2.72 -8.81 -8.37
C PRO A 66 3.25 -8.30 -7.03
N GLN A 67 4.55 -8.05 -6.95
CA GLN A 67 5.18 -7.51 -5.73
C GLN A 67 4.68 -6.10 -5.42
N LEU A 68 4.63 -5.23 -6.43
CA LEU A 68 4.10 -3.87 -6.30
C LEU A 68 2.63 -3.88 -5.83
N LYS A 69 1.81 -4.77 -6.39
CA LYS A 69 0.41 -4.96 -5.99
C LYS A 69 0.29 -5.39 -4.53
N ALA A 70 1.11 -6.35 -4.10
CA ALA A 70 1.12 -6.82 -2.72
C ALA A 70 1.55 -5.72 -1.74
N ASP A 71 2.62 -4.98 -2.06
CA ASP A 71 3.15 -3.95 -1.18
C ASP A 71 2.25 -2.71 -1.10
N ALA A 72 1.65 -2.31 -2.23
CA ALA A 72 0.68 -1.22 -2.26
C ALA A 72 -0.60 -1.59 -1.48
N THR A 73 -1.08 -2.84 -1.61
CA THR A 73 -2.23 -3.34 -0.84
C THR A 73 -1.92 -3.32 0.66
N ARG A 74 -0.77 -3.87 1.07
CA ARG A 74 -0.34 -3.87 2.47
C ARG A 74 -0.24 -2.44 3.04
N THR A 75 0.28 -1.51 2.25
CA THR A 75 0.38 -0.11 2.66
C THR A 75 -1.01 0.49 2.88
N ALA A 76 -1.95 0.24 1.97
CA ALA A 76 -3.32 0.70 2.10
C ALA A 76 -4.00 0.14 3.35
N ASP A 77 -3.87 -1.17 3.59
CA ASP A 77 -4.45 -1.83 4.76
C ASP A 77 -3.87 -1.29 6.07
N ASN A 78 -2.57 -1.01 6.10
CA ASN A 78 -1.91 -0.37 7.25
C ASN A 78 -2.46 1.03 7.51
N VAL A 79 -2.70 1.83 6.47
CA VAL A 79 -3.28 3.18 6.59
C VAL A 79 -4.72 3.11 7.12
N ILE A 80 -5.54 2.22 6.58
CA ILE A 80 -6.93 2.00 7.06
C ILE A 80 -6.91 1.56 8.53
N THR A 81 -6.05 0.60 8.87
CA THR A 81 -5.90 0.12 10.25
C THR A 81 -5.47 1.25 11.20
N ALA A 82 -4.56 2.12 10.77
CA ALA A 82 -4.13 3.26 11.56
C ALA A 82 -5.29 4.25 11.78
N ALA A 83 -6.06 4.56 10.73
CA ALA A 83 -7.25 5.41 10.83
C ALA A 83 -8.26 4.86 11.84
N HIS A 84 -8.55 3.56 11.79
CA HIS A 84 -9.45 2.90 12.75
C HIS A 84 -8.94 2.99 14.18
N ARG A 85 -7.62 2.83 14.38
CA ARG A 85 -7.01 2.98 15.71
C ARG A 85 -7.18 4.41 16.24
N TYR A 86 -6.92 5.43 15.41
CA TYR A 86 -7.12 6.82 15.83
C TYR A 86 -8.57 7.09 16.21
N ALA A 87 -9.53 6.70 15.35
CA ALA A 87 -10.95 6.89 15.62
C ALA A 87 -11.40 6.17 16.90
N SER A 88 -10.93 4.94 17.13
CA SER A 88 -11.26 4.17 18.32
C SER A 88 -10.68 4.78 19.59
N THR A 89 -9.43 5.25 19.56
CA THR A 89 -8.80 5.93 20.71
C THR A 89 -9.51 7.24 21.02
N ASP A 90 -9.84 8.05 20.02
CA ASP A 90 -10.59 9.31 20.22
C ASP A 90 -11.97 9.05 20.84
N ALA A 91 -12.69 8.05 20.36
CA ALA A 91 -14.00 7.68 20.91
C ALA A 91 -13.91 7.19 22.37
N GLN A 92 -12.86 6.43 22.71
CA GLN A 92 -12.63 5.98 24.09
C GLN A 92 -12.32 7.14 25.03
N LEU A 93 -11.43 8.05 24.61
CA LEU A 93 -11.09 9.26 25.37
C LEU A 93 -12.31 10.15 25.55
N ALA A 94 -13.11 10.37 24.50
CA ALA A 94 -14.35 11.16 24.59
C ALA A 94 -15.34 10.55 25.58
N GLN A 95 -15.49 9.22 25.61
CA GLN A 95 -16.33 8.53 26.60
C GLN A 95 -15.77 8.67 28.03
N GLU A 96 -14.46 8.54 28.21
CA GLU A 96 -13.81 8.71 29.51
C GLU A 96 -13.99 10.14 30.02
N TYR A 97 -13.72 11.15 29.19
CA TYR A 97 -13.99 12.55 29.51
C TYR A 97 -15.48 12.78 29.80
N GLY A 98 -16.40 12.20 29.02
CA GLY A 98 -17.84 12.30 29.28
C GLY A 98 -18.25 11.71 30.63
N ARG A 99 -17.60 10.64 31.10
CA ARG A 99 -17.81 10.07 32.44
C ARG A 99 -17.20 10.93 33.55
N MET A 100 -16.04 11.54 33.30
CA MET A 100 -15.39 12.45 34.25
C MET A 100 -16.12 13.80 34.35
N LEU A 101 -16.75 14.22 33.26
CA LEU A 101 -17.42 15.51 33.11
C LEU A 101 -18.95 15.43 33.26
N GLY A 102 -19.53 14.29 33.65
CA GLY A 102 -20.98 14.29 33.90
C GLY A 102 -21.61 13.16 34.73
N PRO A 103 -22.73 13.48 35.42
CA PRO A 103 -23.38 14.81 35.46
C PRO A 103 -22.76 15.79 36.46
#